data_AF-A0A7L3AK94-F1
#
_entry.id   AF-A0A7L3AK94-F1
#
_cell.length_a   1.000
_cell.length_b   1.000
_cell.length_c   1.000
_cell.angle_alpha   90.00
_cell.angle_beta   90.00
_cell.angle_gamma   90.00
#
_symmetry.space_group_name_H-M   'P 1'
#
loop_
_entity.id
_entity.type
_entity.pdbx_description
1 polymer ?
#
loop_
_entity_poly.entity_id
_entity_poly.type
_entity_poly.pdbx_seq_one_letter_code
_entity_poly.pdbx_strand_id
1 'polypeptide(L)'
;MSHDCCLQLPAVTWVLLLTTAFAMECPKINVGTCRDCIQSGPGCAWCKKPNFTKAGEPDSVRCDTIEQLQQRGCPHNEIEFPVNNITRIQDSPLSNDIQLTPQEVHLKLRIGTPAVFEVKFRRAMGYPIDLYYLMDLSYSMLDDLEKVKKLGGELLRALESTTPSRRIGFGSFVDKTVLPFVNTHPEKLRNPCPNKDEQCQPPFAFKHILSLTDNAQKFESEVGKQFISGNLDAPEGGLDAMMQAAVCGDLIGWRNVTRLLVYATDDGFHFAGDGKLGAILTPNDGQCHLEDNMYKKSNEFDYPSVGQLVEKLAENNIQPIFAVTSKVVDVYKKLSEMIPKSAVGELNEDSSNIIELIQEAYNNLSSRIILDHSTLPDVLDVKYDSICSKGENTSDEVRGQCDNVKINDEVIFKVKITAKECIKSQSFTIRPLGFKDTLTVHLDSNCDCHCNEQPDPTACSGNGTIVCGIC
;
A
#
# COMPACT_ATOMS: atom_id res chain seq x y z
N MET A 1 13.79 -40.23 72.23
CA MET A 1 14.38 -40.30 70.88
C MET A 1 13.58 -39.38 69.99
N SER A 2 14.28 -38.37 69.47
CA SER A 2 13.94 -37.40 68.42
C SER A 2 12.58 -36.69 68.43
N HIS A 3 12.69 -35.40 68.78
CA HIS A 3 11.88 -34.30 68.25
C HIS A 3 12.01 -34.22 66.72
N ASP A 4 10.91 -33.97 66.02
CA ASP A 4 10.95 -33.32 64.71
C ASP A 4 9.98 -32.13 64.70
N CYS A 5 10.58 -30.95 64.58
CA CYS A 5 9.95 -29.64 64.51
C CYS A 5 10.12 -29.17 63.05
N CYS A 6 9.04 -29.19 62.26
CA CYS A 6 9.05 -28.66 60.90
C CYS A 6 8.89 -27.13 60.92
N LEU A 7 10.00 -26.42 60.75
CA LEU A 7 10.02 -25.02 60.35
C LEU A 7 9.68 -24.90 58.85
N GLN A 8 8.62 -24.15 58.52
CA GLN A 8 8.39 -23.65 57.15
C GLN A 8 9.16 -22.33 56.95
N LEU A 9 10.07 -22.32 55.97
CA LEU A 9 10.72 -21.13 55.42
C LEU A 9 10.00 -20.74 54.10
N PRO A 10 9.78 -19.44 53.81
CA PRO A 10 9.22 -19.04 52.53
C PRO A 10 10.33 -19.02 51.46
N ALA A 11 10.11 -19.76 50.37
CA ALA A 11 10.96 -19.72 49.20
C ALA A 11 10.69 -18.41 48.42
N VAL A 12 11.64 -17.48 48.48
CA VAL A 12 11.64 -16.29 47.62
C VAL A 12 12.20 -16.70 46.27
N THR A 13 11.34 -16.91 45.28
CA THR A 13 11.73 -17.13 43.89
C THR A 13 12.10 -15.80 43.25
N TRP A 14 13.40 -15.53 43.13
CA TRP A 14 13.92 -14.49 42.25
C TRP A 14 13.69 -14.91 40.80
N VAL A 15 12.73 -14.27 40.13
CA VAL A 15 12.57 -14.37 38.67
C VAL A 15 13.69 -13.54 38.05
N LEU A 16 14.77 -14.22 37.63
CA LEU A 16 15.76 -13.66 36.72
C LEU A 16 15.09 -13.45 35.36
N LEU A 17 14.76 -12.20 35.04
CA LEU A 17 14.50 -11.76 33.67
C LEU A 17 15.78 -11.96 32.85
N LEU A 18 15.88 -13.10 32.18
CA LEU A 18 16.83 -13.32 31.10
C LEU A 18 16.39 -12.45 29.92
N THR A 19 16.91 -11.25 29.84
CA THR A 19 17.02 -10.54 28.56
C THR A 19 17.92 -11.38 27.67
N THR A 20 17.36 -12.02 26.64
CA THR A 20 18.15 -12.70 25.62
C THR A 20 18.90 -11.65 24.82
N ALA A 21 20.08 -11.26 25.31
CA ALA A 21 21.08 -10.61 24.49
C ALA A 21 21.53 -11.64 23.45
N PHE A 22 21.06 -11.50 22.21
CA PHE A 22 21.65 -12.22 21.09
C PHE A 22 23.14 -11.86 21.07
N ALA A 23 24.01 -12.82 21.37
CA ALA A 23 25.43 -12.65 21.17
C ALA A 23 25.64 -12.32 19.68
N MET A 24 26.18 -11.14 19.37
CA MET A 24 26.46 -10.77 17.99
C MET A 24 27.59 -11.66 17.47
N GLU A 25 27.26 -12.64 16.63
CA GLU A 25 28.24 -13.51 15.99
C GLU A 25 28.86 -12.83 14.77
N CYS A 26 30.14 -13.11 14.51
CA CYS A 26 30.83 -12.68 13.29
C CYS A 26 31.30 -13.91 12.49
N PRO A 27 30.50 -14.38 11.52
CA PRO A 27 30.90 -15.50 10.68
C PRO A 27 31.95 -15.03 9.67
N LYS A 28 33.20 -15.50 9.80
CA LYS A 28 34.31 -15.05 8.96
C LYS A 28 34.34 -15.82 7.64
N ILE A 29 33.58 -15.37 6.64
CA ILE A 29 33.50 -16.04 5.32
C ILE A 29 34.36 -15.26 4.32
N ASN A 30 35.46 -15.86 3.83
CA ASN A 30 36.34 -15.31 2.78
C ASN A 30 36.80 -13.86 3.03
N VAL A 31 37.15 -13.51 4.27
CA VAL A 31 37.55 -12.14 4.63
C VAL A 31 39.00 -11.85 4.21
N GLY A 32 39.17 -11.02 3.17
CA GLY A 32 40.47 -10.49 2.76
C GLY A 32 40.64 -9.00 3.04
N THR A 33 39.55 -8.25 3.05
CA THR A 33 39.54 -6.78 3.24
C THR A 33 38.57 -6.35 4.34
N CYS A 34 38.68 -5.08 4.76
CA CYS A 34 37.73 -4.48 5.69
C CYS A 34 36.28 -4.55 5.17
N ARG A 35 36.08 -4.32 3.86
CA ARG A 35 34.77 -4.43 3.22
C ARG A 35 34.21 -5.85 3.33
N ASP A 36 35.01 -6.87 3.02
CA ASP A 36 34.57 -8.27 3.10
C ASP A 36 34.15 -8.63 4.53
N CYS A 37 34.88 -8.11 5.52
CA CYS A 37 34.53 -8.28 6.94
C CYS A 37 33.18 -7.65 7.26
N ILE A 38 32.95 -6.40 6.85
CA ILE A 38 31.70 -5.69 7.09
C ILE A 38 30.52 -6.38 6.41
N GLN A 39 30.74 -6.97 5.23
CA GLN A 39 29.76 -7.76 4.48
C GLN A 39 29.51 -9.16 5.06
N SER A 40 30.39 -9.65 5.94
CA SER A 40 30.26 -10.99 6.50
C SER A 40 29.11 -11.11 7.50
N GLY A 41 28.77 -10.03 8.21
CA GLY A 41 27.64 -10.04 9.12
C GLY A 41 27.48 -8.75 9.94
N PRO A 42 26.34 -8.57 10.62
CA PRO A 42 26.05 -7.36 11.40
C PRO A 42 26.94 -7.20 12.64
N GLY A 43 27.45 -8.31 13.19
CA GLY A 43 28.34 -8.31 14.35
C GLY A 43 29.84 -8.14 14.02
N CYS A 44 30.20 -8.11 12.74
CA CYS A 44 31.59 -8.06 12.31
C CYS A 44 32.15 -6.63 12.32
N ALA A 45 33.32 -6.47 12.94
CA ALA A 45 34.11 -5.27 12.98
C ALA A 45 35.54 -5.54 12.48
N TRP A 46 36.25 -4.49 12.08
CA TRP A 46 37.61 -4.60 11.54
C TRP A 46 38.61 -3.76 12.32
N CYS A 47 39.78 -4.33 12.64
CA CYS A 47 40.87 -3.59 13.27
C CYS A 47 41.81 -2.96 12.23
N LYS A 48 41.80 -1.62 12.12
CA LYS A 48 42.69 -0.87 11.22
C LYS A 48 44.07 -0.53 11.82
N LYS A 49 44.34 -0.96 13.06
CA LYS A 49 45.63 -0.71 13.72
C LYS A 49 46.79 -1.26 12.87
N PRO A 50 47.82 -0.45 12.54
CA PRO A 50 49.03 -0.94 11.90
C PRO A 50 49.76 -2.00 12.75
N ASN A 51 50.42 -2.96 12.11
CA ASN A 51 51.16 -4.05 12.78
C ASN A 51 50.32 -4.85 13.81
N PHE A 52 49.01 -4.97 13.58
CA PHE A 52 48.13 -5.78 14.42
C PHE A 52 48.27 -7.28 14.12
N THR A 53 48.43 -7.64 12.85
CA THR A 53 48.66 -9.01 12.41
C THR A 53 50.09 -9.45 12.69
N LYS A 54 50.25 -10.59 13.37
CA LYS A 54 51.57 -11.15 13.70
C LYS A 54 52.12 -11.95 12.52
N ALA A 55 53.43 -12.12 12.48
CA ALA A 55 54.08 -12.95 11.47
C ALA A 55 53.50 -14.38 11.48
N GLY A 56 53.00 -14.82 10.33
CA GLY A 56 52.36 -16.13 10.15
C GLY A 56 50.84 -16.15 10.38
N GLU A 57 50.22 -15.05 10.81
CA GLU A 57 48.76 -14.93 10.90
C GLU A 57 48.17 -14.33 9.61
N PRO A 58 47.00 -14.79 9.15
CA PRO A 58 46.30 -14.17 8.03
C PRO A 58 45.64 -12.84 8.45
N ASP A 59 45.51 -11.88 7.53
CA ASP A 59 44.83 -10.60 7.83
C ASP A 59 43.34 -10.75 8.18
N SER A 60 42.73 -11.90 7.91
CA SER A 60 41.37 -12.24 8.37
C SER A 60 41.22 -12.20 9.90
N VAL A 61 42.30 -12.24 10.68
CA VAL A 61 42.26 -12.06 12.16
C VAL A 61 41.89 -10.63 12.57
N ARG A 62 42.01 -9.65 11.66
CA ARG A 62 41.57 -8.27 11.86
C ARG A 62 40.05 -8.15 11.86
N CYS A 63 39.35 -9.15 11.34
CA CYS A 63 37.90 -9.22 11.35
C CYS A 63 37.41 -10.10 12.51
N ASP A 64 36.65 -9.53 13.43
CA ASP A 64 36.00 -10.25 14.51
C ASP A 64 34.90 -9.40 15.15
N THR A 65 34.28 -9.88 16.22
CA THR A 65 33.44 -9.02 17.07
C THR A 65 34.27 -7.95 17.75
N ILE A 66 33.64 -6.82 18.11
CA ILE A 66 34.32 -5.71 18.81
C ILE A 66 35.04 -6.21 20.07
N GLU A 67 34.38 -7.08 20.84
CA GLU A 67 34.90 -7.65 22.08
C GLU A 67 36.16 -8.49 21.84
N GLN A 68 36.15 -9.35 20.82
CA GLN A 68 37.30 -10.17 20.47
C GLN A 68 38.48 -9.34 19.96
N LEU A 69 38.22 -8.30 19.15
CA LEU A 69 39.27 -7.39 18.70
C LEU A 69 39.90 -6.62 19.87
N GLN A 70 39.10 -6.18 20.84
CA GLN A 70 39.60 -5.54 22.06
C GLN A 70 40.43 -6.49 22.92
N GLN A 71 39.98 -7.73 23.10
CA GLN A 71 40.74 -8.77 23.81
C GLN A 71 42.09 -9.07 23.14
N ARG A 72 42.16 -8.97 21.81
CA ARG A 72 43.40 -9.12 21.03
C ARG A 72 44.27 -7.86 21.02
N GLY A 73 43.85 -6.77 21.69
CA GLY A 73 44.64 -5.55 21.85
C GLY A 73 44.45 -4.52 20.73
N CYS A 74 43.33 -4.57 20.00
CA CYS A 74 42.91 -3.49 19.11
C CYS A 74 42.26 -2.36 19.94
N PRO A 75 42.82 -1.13 19.92
CA PRO A 75 42.20 0.01 20.57
C PRO A 75 40.83 0.33 19.98
N HIS A 76 39.88 0.79 20.80
CA HIS A 76 38.50 1.03 20.34
C HIS A 76 38.39 2.05 19.19
N ASN A 77 39.25 3.06 19.17
CA ASN A 77 39.32 4.07 18.09
C ASN A 77 39.91 3.55 16.77
N GLU A 78 40.53 2.36 16.81
CA GLU A 78 41.08 1.65 15.64
C GLU A 78 40.16 0.53 15.17
N ILE A 79 38.94 0.42 15.72
CA ILE A 79 37.94 -0.54 15.29
C ILE A 79 36.94 0.15 14.36
N GLU A 80 36.93 -0.29 13.10
CA GLU A 80 35.93 0.08 12.11
C GLU A 80 34.69 -0.78 12.31
N PHE A 81 33.59 -0.13 12.68
CA PHE A 81 32.28 -0.75 12.82
C PHE A 81 31.20 0.18 12.25
N PRO A 82 30.99 0.19 10.92
CA PRO A 82 29.96 0.99 10.29
C PRO A 82 28.56 0.61 10.81
N VAL A 83 27.84 1.61 11.31
CA VAL A 83 26.45 1.48 11.80
C VAL A 83 25.47 2.15 10.85
N ASN A 84 24.18 1.87 11.02
CA ASN A 84 23.12 2.58 10.31
C ASN A 84 23.22 4.09 10.57
N ASN A 85 23.07 4.90 9.52
CA ASN A 85 22.94 6.35 9.63
C ASN A 85 21.62 6.78 9.00
N ILE A 86 20.87 7.63 9.69
CA ILE A 86 19.56 8.13 9.25
C ILE A 86 19.61 9.65 9.30
N THR A 87 19.39 10.27 8.16
CA THR A 87 19.33 11.72 8.02
C THR A 87 17.96 12.13 7.53
N ARG A 88 17.36 13.12 8.17
CA ARG A 88 16.08 13.70 7.73
C ARG A 88 16.40 14.86 6.81
N ILE A 89 16.05 14.72 5.53
CA ILE A 89 16.31 15.75 4.51
C ILE A 89 15.19 16.80 4.56
N GLN A 90 13.94 16.34 4.60
CA GLN A 90 12.76 17.18 4.71
C GLN A 90 11.87 16.70 5.86
N ASP A 91 11.76 17.52 6.90
CA ASP A 91 11.03 17.23 8.14
C ASP A 91 10.17 18.42 8.56
N SER A 92 9.26 18.80 7.66
CA SER A 92 8.29 19.86 7.94
C SER A 92 7.28 19.34 8.97
N PRO A 93 6.92 20.15 9.99
CA PRO A 93 6.00 19.73 11.04
C PRO A 93 4.60 19.49 10.49
N LEU A 94 3.84 18.63 11.17
CA LEU A 94 2.45 18.33 10.81
C LEU A 94 1.59 19.59 10.83
N SER A 95 0.80 19.77 9.78
CA SER A 95 -0.12 20.90 9.59
C SER A 95 -1.44 20.39 9.00
N ASN A 96 -2.37 21.27 8.63
CA ASN A 96 -3.58 20.82 7.94
C ASN A 96 -3.30 20.37 6.49
N ASP A 97 -2.22 20.88 5.91
CA ASP A 97 -1.80 20.54 4.53
C ASP A 97 -0.77 19.41 4.49
N ILE A 98 -0.04 19.20 5.59
CA ILE A 98 1.01 18.18 5.76
C ILE A 98 0.57 17.22 6.87
N GLN A 99 0.09 16.04 6.48
CA GLN A 99 -0.41 15.02 7.38
C GLN A 99 0.61 13.94 7.71
N LEU A 100 1.70 13.85 6.95
CA LEU A 100 2.78 12.87 7.12
C LEU A 100 4.12 13.58 7.33
N THR A 101 4.88 13.16 8.34
CA THR A 101 6.25 13.65 8.56
C THR A 101 7.17 12.53 9.06
N PRO A 102 8.46 12.49 8.67
CA PRO A 102 9.14 13.35 7.69
C PRO A 102 8.59 13.18 6.26
N GLN A 103 8.96 14.08 5.35
CA GLN A 103 8.63 13.96 3.91
C GLN A 103 9.79 13.33 3.12
N GLU A 104 11.02 13.45 3.62
CA GLU A 104 12.20 12.88 2.97
C GLU A 104 13.26 12.45 3.99
N VAL A 105 13.73 11.21 3.86
CA VAL A 105 14.78 10.64 4.70
C VAL A 105 15.83 9.96 3.83
N HIS A 106 17.07 9.97 4.30
CA HIS A 106 18.18 9.27 3.67
C HIS A 106 18.87 8.35 4.68
N LEU A 107 18.88 7.06 4.36
CA LEU A 107 19.44 6.00 5.19
C LEU A 107 20.69 5.43 4.53
N LYS A 108 21.76 5.32 5.31
CA LYS A 108 22.92 4.48 5.00
C LYS A 108 22.83 3.20 5.82
N LEU A 109 22.53 2.09 5.16
CA LEU A 109 22.20 0.81 5.78
C LEU A 109 23.44 -0.09 5.95
N ARG A 110 23.67 -0.56 7.17
CA ARG A 110 24.52 -1.69 7.49
C ARG A 110 23.74 -2.98 7.27
N ILE A 111 24.35 -3.92 6.54
CA ILE A 111 23.74 -5.22 6.27
C ILE A 111 23.34 -5.97 7.55
N GLY A 112 22.18 -6.61 7.52
CA GLY A 112 21.65 -7.44 8.61
C GLY A 112 21.20 -6.67 9.86
N THR A 113 21.39 -5.36 9.93
CA THR A 113 20.97 -4.53 11.07
C THR A 113 19.82 -3.61 10.66
N PRO A 114 18.64 -3.66 11.31
CA PRO A 114 17.53 -2.79 10.97
C PRO A 114 17.84 -1.33 11.29
N ALA A 115 17.63 -0.44 10.32
CA ALA A 115 17.59 1.00 10.55
C ALA A 115 16.16 1.39 10.91
N VAL A 116 15.98 2.10 12.03
CA VAL A 116 14.65 2.42 12.57
C VAL A 116 14.45 3.92 12.64
N PHE A 117 13.37 4.41 12.03
CA PHE A 117 12.97 5.81 12.15
C PHE A 117 11.46 5.94 12.32
N GLU A 118 11.04 7.06 12.92
CA GLU A 118 9.64 7.35 13.20
C GLU A 118 9.00 8.15 12.07
N VAL A 119 7.82 7.68 11.66
CA VAL A 119 6.89 8.37 10.79
C VAL A 119 5.67 8.73 11.60
N LYS A 120 5.29 10.00 11.59
CA LYS A 120 4.12 10.50 12.29
C LYS A 120 3.04 10.86 11.29
N PHE A 121 1.82 10.45 11.59
CA PHE A 121 0.66 10.80 10.78
C PHE A 121 -0.41 11.46 11.64
N ARG A 122 -0.98 12.57 11.16
CA ARG A 122 -2.12 13.23 11.80
C ARG A 122 -3.23 13.46 10.78
N ARG A 123 -4.43 12.99 11.11
CA ARG A 123 -5.60 13.15 10.25
C ARG A 123 -6.09 14.61 10.27
N ALA A 124 -6.06 15.30 9.13
CA ALA A 124 -6.55 16.67 8.98
C ALA A 124 -8.07 16.75 8.77
N MET A 125 -8.65 17.93 9.03
CA MET A 125 -10.07 18.23 8.72
C MET A 125 -10.27 18.70 7.29
N GLY A 126 -11.45 18.41 6.73
CA GLY A 126 -11.92 19.03 5.49
C GLY A 126 -11.07 18.70 4.27
N TYR A 127 -10.45 17.52 4.27
CA TYR A 127 -9.60 17.09 3.17
C TYR A 127 -10.44 16.89 1.90
N PRO A 128 -9.99 17.31 0.70
CA PRO A 128 -10.83 17.23 -0.49
C PRO A 128 -11.15 15.78 -0.90
N ILE A 129 -12.36 15.57 -1.41
CA ILE A 129 -12.85 14.26 -1.84
C ILE A 129 -13.25 14.32 -3.31
N ASP A 130 -12.82 13.30 -4.05
CA ASP A 130 -13.40 12.96 -5.35
C ASP A 130 -14.17 11.66 -5.19
N LEU A 131 -15.45 11.66 -5.57
CA LEU A 131 -16.32 10.50 -5.53
C LEU A 131 -16.78 10.16 -6.93
N TYR A 132 -16.40 8.99 -7.43
CA TYR A 132 -16.88 8.47 -8.70
C TYR A 132 -17.91 7.38 -8.47
N TYR A 133 -19.14 7.62 -8.90
CA TYR A 133 -20.24 6.68 -8.74
C TYR A 133 -20.31 5.78 -9.97
N LEU A 134 -20.00 4.50 -9.79
CA LEU A 134 -19.99 3.47 -10.82
C LEU A 134 -21.19 2.55 -10.61
N MET A 135 -22.17 2.66 -11.49
CA MET A 135 -23.47 2.01 -11.35
C MET A 135 -23.69 0.91 -12.38
N ASP A 136 -24.17 -0.24 -11.92
CA ASP A 136 -24.75 -1.26 -12.76
C ASP A 136 -26.06 -0.76 -13.41
N LEU A 137 -26.18 -0.90 -14.73
CA LEU A 137 -27.39 -0.57 -15.48
C LEU A 137 -28.04 -1.81 -16.12
N SER A 138 -27.81 -2.99 -15.56
CA SER A 138 -28.60 -4.20 -15.83
C SER A 138 -30.09 -3.96 -15.54
N TYR A 139 -30.97 -4.82 -16.06
CA TYR A 139 -32.41 -4.55 -16.03
C TYR A 139 -33.01 -4.49 -14.62
N SER A 140 -32.42 -5.22 -13.66
CA SER A 140 -32.86 -5.22 -12.26
C SER A 140 -32.68 -3.86 -11.58
N MET A 141 -31.71 -3.06 -12.01
CA MET A 141 -31.37 -1.76 -11.42
C MET A 141 -32.27 -0.60 -11.91
N LEU A 142 -33.43 -0.89 -12.51
CA LEU A 142 -34.30 0.09 -13.14
C LEU A 142 -34.84 1.12 -12.14
N ASP A 143 -35.34 0.67 -10.99
CA ASP A 143 -35.86 1.54 -9.94
C ASP A 143 -34.74 2.26 -9.17
N ASP A 144 -33.57 1.62 -8.99
CA ASP A 144 -32.37 2.27 -8.48
C ASP A 144 -31.98 3.47 -9.34
N LEU A 145 -31.98 3.32 -10.67
CA LEU A 145 -31.60 4.39 -11.60
C LEU A 145 -32.51 5.61 -11.43
N GLU A 146 -33.81 5.40 -11.27
CA GLU A 146 -34.77 6.50 -11.05
C GLU A 146 -34.53 7.25 -9.74
N LYS A 147 -33.95 6.60 -8.73
CA LYS A 147 -33.51 7.28 -7.51
C LYS A 147 -32.17 7.97 -7.72
N VAL A 148 -31.19 7.29 -8.31
CA VAL A 148 -29.85 7.84 -8.54
C VAL A 148 -29.88 9.10 -9.41
N LYS A 149 -30.79 9.18 -10.38
CA LYS A 149 -31.06 10.41 -11.15
C LYS A 149 -31.40 11.63 -10.27
N LYS A 150 -32.01 11.41 -9.09
CA LYS A 150 -32.39 12.46 -8.13
C LYS A 150 -31.37 12.65 -7.00
N LEU A 151 -30.40 11.73 -6.86
CA LEU A 151 -29.41 11.75 -5.77
C LEU A 151 -28.31 12.80 -5.93
N GLY A 152 -28.03 13.30 -7.15
CA GLY A 152 -26.86 14.16 -7.41
C GLY A 152 -26.73 15.35 -6.47
N GLY A 153 -27.79 16.16 -6.34
CA GLY A 153 -27.82 17.29 -5.43
C GLY A 153 -27.86 16.90 -3.94
N GLU A 154 -28.44 15.77 -3.57
CA GLU A 154 -28.43 15.29 -2.19
C GLU A 154 -27.06 14.77 -1.76
N LEU A 155 -26.37 14.02 -2.62
CA LEU A 155 -25.04 13.47 -2.37
C LEU A 155 -24.00 14.58 -2.20
N LEU A 156 -23.99 15.59 -3.07
CA LEU A 156 -23.08 16.74 -2.93
C LEU A 156 -23.33 17.54 -1.66
N ARG A 157 -24.61 17.71 -1.25
CA ARG A 157 -24.98 18.36 0.02
C ARG A 157 -24.57 17.52 1.23
N ALA A 158 -24.74 16.21 1.16
CA ALA A 158 -24.32 15.29 2.23
C ALA A 158 -22.81 15.36 2.46
N LEU A 159 -22.02 15.43 1.38
CA LEU A 159 -20.56 15.56 1.43
C LEU A 159 -20.07 16.96 1.81
N GLU A 160 -20.87 18.00 1.58
CA GLU A 160 -20.54 19.38 1.98
C GLU A 160 -20.37 19.53 3.49
N SER A 161 -21.13 18.75 4.27
CA SER A 161 -20.95 18.69 5.73
C SER A 161 -19.59 18.13 6.16
N THR A 162 -18.95 17.34 5.28
CA THR A 162 -17.71 16.61 5.55
C THR A 162 -16.47 17.34 5.03
N THR A 163 -16.54 17.88 3.81
CA THR A 163 -15.44 18.62 3.19
C THR A 163 -15.94 19.75 2.30
N PRO A 164 -15.30 20.94 2.33
CA PRO A 164 -15.69 22.04 1.45
C PRO A 164 -15.35 21.75 -0.02
N SER A 165 -14.35 20.92 -0.30
CA SER A 165 -13.85 20.65 -1.66
C SER A 165 -14.19 19.23 -2.11
N ARG A 166 -15.32 19.10 -2.80
CA ARG A 166 -15.88 17.82 -3.25
C ARG A 166 -16.15 17.84 -4.76
N ARG A 167 -15.91 16.72 -5.43
CA ARG A 167 -16.35 16.50 -6.81
C ARG A 167 -17.05 15.14 -6.91
N ILE A 168 -18.06 15.08 -7.76
CA ILE A 168 -18.78 13.85 -8.11
C ILE A 168 -18.64 13.56 -9.60
N GLY A 169 -18.51 12.29 -9.93
CA GLY A 169 -18.48 11.78 -11.30
C GLY A 169 -19.39 10.57 -11.41
N PHE A 170 -19.73 10.19 -12.64
CA PHE A 170 -20.62 9.07 -12.90
C PHE A 170 -20.12 8.22 -14.06
N GLY A 171 -20.18 6.90 -13.86
CA GLY A 171 -19.99 5.91 -14.91
C GLY A 171 -21.01 4.79 -14.76
N SER A 172 -21.23 4.08 -15.85
CA SER A 172 -22.12 2.92 -15.85
C SER A 172 -21.45 1.71 -16.48
N PHE A 173 -21.92 0.53 -16.10
CA PHE A 173 -21.49 -0.74 -16.67
C PHE A 173 -22.67 -1.71 -16.81
N VAL A 174 -22.47 -2.73 -17.65
CA VAL A 174 -23.31 -3.93 -17.74
C VAL A 174 -22.33 -5.10 -17.89
N ASP A 175 -22.05 -5.54 -19.12
CA ASP A 175 -21.08 -6.59 -19.39
C ASP A 175 -20.53 -6.55 -20.84
N LYS A 176 -19.56 -7.43 -21.13
CA LYS A 176 -18.98 -7.64 -22.45
C LYS A 176 -20.07 -8.01 -23.46
N THR A 177 -19.92 -7.48 -24.68
CA THR A 177 -20.99 -7.54 -25.70
C THR A 177 -20.88 -8.74 -26.63
N VAL A 178 -20.50 -9.90 -26.08
CA VAL A 178 -20.39 -11.18 -26.79
C VAL A 178 -21.19 -12.27 -26.07
N LEU A 179 -21.54 -13.35 -26.78
CA LEU A 179 -22.07 -14.55 -26.14
C LEU A 179 -20.97 -15.21 -25.27
N PRO A 180 -21.31 -15.84 -24.12
CA PRO A 180 -22.66 -16.03 -23.58
C PRO A 180 -23.16 -14.89 -22.68
N PHE A 181 -22.38 -13.83 -22.48
CA PHE A 181 -22.70 -12.74 -21.53
C PHE A 181 -23.91 -11.91 -21.98
N VAL A 182 -24.04 -11.68 -23.29
CA VAL A 182 -25.22 -11.03 -23.87
C VAL A 182 -25.79 -11.84 -25.03
N ASN A 183 -27.08 -11.66 -25.29
CA ASN A 183 -27.70 -12.21 -26.49
C ASN A 183 -27.33 -11.38 -27.73
N THR A 184 -26.45 -11.92 -28.58
CA THR A 184 -25.95 -11.24 -29.78
C THR A 184 -26.92 -11.26 -30.97
N HIS A 185 -28.16 -11.72 -30.79
CA HIS A 185 -29.18 -11.59 -31.83
C HIS A 185 -29.46 -10.09 -32.11
N PRO A 186 -29.49 -9.61 -33.37
CA PRO A 186 -29.57 -8.18 -33.68
C PRO A 186 -30.74 -7.43 -33.02
N GLU A 187 -31.90 -8.07 -32.86
CA GLU A 187 -33.03 -7.46 -32.15
C GLU A 187 -32.77 -7.28 -30.64
N LYS A 188 -32.08 -8.25 -30.02
CA LYS A 188 -31.74 -8.22 -28.59
C LYS A 188 -30.56 -7.30 -28.30
N LEU A 189 -29.63 -7.13 -29.25
CA LEU A 189 -28.61 -6.08 -29.15
C LEU A 189 -29.21 -4.67 -29.25
N ARG A 190 -30.31 -4.48 -29.99
CA ARG A 190 -31.00 -3.19 -30.07
C ARG A 190 -31.85 -2.90 -28.83
N ASN A 191 -32.52 -3.91 -28.30
CA ASN A 191 -33.27 -3.83 -27.06
C ASN A 191 -33.07 -5.11 -26.24
N PRO A 192 -32.12 -5.11 -25.28
CA PRO A 192 -31.86 -6.29 -24.45
C PRO A 192 -32.96 -6.53 -23.40
N CYS A 193 -33.72 -5.50 -23.04
CA CYS A 193 -34.72 -5.57 -21.98
C CYS A 193 -35.86 -6.56 -22.32
N PRO A 194 -36.54 -7.11 -21.29
CA PRO A 194 -37.68 -8.01 -21.49
C PRO A 194 -38.86 -7.34 -22.20
N ASN A 195 -39.18 -6.10 -21.81
CA ASN A 195 -40.31 -5.34 -22.33
C ASN A 195 -39.90 -4.48 -23.53
N LYS A 196 -40.62 -4.64 -24.66
CA LYS A 196 -40.32 -3.92 -25.91
C LYS A 196 -40.66 -2.42 -25.86
N ASP A 197 -41.57 -2.03 -24.97
CA ASP A 197 -42.09 -0.66 -24.88
C ASP A 197 -41.26 0.23 -23.94
N GLU A 198 -40.29 -0.35 -23.22
CA GLU A 198 -39.41 0.39 -22.32
C GLU A 198 -38.22 1.00 -23.06
N GLN A 199 -37.82 2.20 -22.64
CA GLN A 199 -36.61 2.85 -23.15
C GLN A 199 -35.39 2.12 -22.61
N CYS A 200 -34.81 1.27 -23.45
CA CYS A 200 -33.69 0.41 -23.11
C CYS A 200 -32.52 0.66 -24.07
N GLN A 201 -31.32 0.85 -23.54
CA GLN A 201 -30.13 1.03 -24.36
C GLN A 201 -29.46 -0.30 -24.71
N PRO A 202 -28.77 -0.41 -25.86
CA PRO A 202 -27.94 -1.56 -26.20
C PRO A 202 -26.95 -1.91 -25.09
N PRO A 203 -26.61 -3.20 -24.90
CA PRO A 203 -25.63 -3.61 -23.90
C PRO A 203 -24.26 -3.01 -24.17
N PHE A 204 -23.49 -2.80 -23.12
CA PHE A 204 -22.15 -2.21 -23.17
C PHE A 204 -21.34 -2.62 -21.93
N ALA A 205 -20.01 -2.68 -22.06
CA ALA A 205 -19.16 -3.03 -20.93
C ALA A 205 -19.02 -1.87 -19.94
N PHE A 206 -18.44 -0.74 -20.37
CA PHE A 206 -18.27 0.44 -19.52
C PHE A 206 -18.47 1.73 -20.32
N LYS A 207 -19.21 2.68 -19.72
CA LYS A 207 -19.40 4.05 -20.22
C LYS A 207 -19.04 5.06 -19.14
N HIS A 208 -18.12 5.94 -19.47
CA HIS A 208 -17.86 7.14 -18.69
C HIS A 208 -18.89 8.23 -19.07
N ILE A 209 -19.77 8.59 -18.15
CA ILE A 209 -20.85 9.54 -18.44
C ILE A 209 -20.48 10.96 -18.03
N LEU A 210 -19.87 11.11 -16.85
CA LEU A 210 -19.57 12.42 -16.26
C LEU A 210 -18.21 12.41 -15.56
N SER A 211 -17.29 13.24 -16.06
CA SER A 211 -16.04 13.56 -15.38
C SER A 211 -16.28 14.30 -14.07
N LEU A 212 -15.39 14.09 -13.10
CA LEU A 212 -15.49 14.66 -11.75
C LEU A 212 -15.71 16.18 -11.77
N THR A 213 -16.85 16.60 -11.23
CA THR A 213 -17.30 18.00 -11.20
C THR A 213 -17.93 18.35 -9.85
N ASP A 214 -17.89 19.62 -9.48
CA ASP A 214 -18.59 20.19 -8.32
C ASP A 214 -20.03 20.65 -8.65
N ASN A 215 -20.48 20.47 -9.90
CA ASN A 215 -21.79 20.91 -10.36
C ASN A 215 -22.85 19.79 -10.26
N ALA A 216 -23.72 19.88 -9.24
CA ALA A 216 -24.84 18.95 -9.03
C ALA A 216 -25.83 18.89 -10.19
N GLN A 217 -26.15 20.03 -10.80
CA GLN A 217 -27.13 20.11 -11.89
C GLN A 217 -26.61 19.41 -13.14
N LYS A 218 -25.29 19.48 -13.37
CA LYS A 218 -24.65 18.73 -14.46
C LYS A 218 -24.75 17.23 -14.22
N PHE A 219 -24.58 16.76 -12.98
CA PHE A 219 -24.79 15.36 -12.64
C PHE A 219 -26.24 14.92 -12.89
N GLU A 220 -27.22 15.64 -12.33
CA GLU A 220 -28.64 15.32 -12.52
C GLU A 220 -29.03 15.30 -14.00
N SER A 221 -28.49 16.23 -14.80
CA SER A 221 -28.75 16.28 -16.23
C SER A 221 -28.11 15.12 -17.00
N GLU A 222 -26.83 14.80 -16.78
CA GLU A 222 -26.15 13.74 -17.52
C GLU A 222 -26.60 12.33 -17.11
N VAL A 223 -26.84 12.11 -15.81
CA VAL A 223 -27.38 10.85 -15.29
C VAL A 223 -28.86 10.70 -15.68
N GLY A 224 -29.63 11.79 -15.68
CA GLY A 224 -31.02 11.82 -16.15
C GLY A 224 -31.23 11.34 -17.58
N LYS A 225 -30.21 11.47 -18.45
CA LYS A 225 -30.24 11.00 -19.84
C LYS A 225 -29.98 9.51 -19.99
N GLN A 226 -29.56 8.82 -18.93
CA GLN A 226 -29.23 7.40 -19.00
C GLN A 226 -30.50 6.54 -18.91
N PHE A 227 -30.47 5.42 -19.61
CA PHE A 227 -31.52 4.41 -19.64
C PHE A 227 -30.98 3.09 -19.11
N ILE A 228 -31.87 2.20 -18.69
CA ILE A 228 -31.47 0.86 -18.30
C ILE A 228 -31.04 0.05 -19.54
N SER A 229 -30.30 -1.02 -19.32
CA SER A 229 -29.88 -1.98 -20.33
C SER A 229 -30.20 -3.39 -19.86
N GLY A 230 -29.50 -4.39 -20.40
CA GLY A 230 -29.60 -5.77 -19.96
C GLY A 230 -28.59 -6.67 -20.65
N ASN A 231 -28.30 -7.77 -20.00
CA ASN A 231 -27.41 -8.85 -20.41
C ASN A 231 -28.18 -10.19 -20.30
N LEU A 232 -27.47 -11.32 -20.42
CA LEU A 232 -28.06 -12.65 -20.49
C LEU A 232 -27.78 -13.50 -19.24
N ASP A 233 -26.54 -13.51 -18.76
CA ASP A 233 -26.16 -14.14 -17.50
C ASP A 233 -26.33 -13.20 -16.31
N ALA A 234 -26.02 -13.72 -15.12
CA ALA A 234 -26.26 -13.01 -13.85
C ALA A 234 -25.04 -12.19 -13.38
N PRO A 235 -23.80 -12.72 -13.33
CA PRO A 235 -22.66 -11.90 -12.94
C PRO A 235 -22.40 -10.80 -13.97
N GLU A 236 -21.95 -9.63 -13.49
CA GLU A 236 -21.75 -8.47 -14.36
C GLU A 236 -20.26 -8.18 -14.64
N GLY A 237 -20.00 -7.40 -15.67
CA GLY A 237 -18.66 -6.97 -16.10
C GLY A 237 -18.07 -5.81 -15.30
N GLY A 238 -18.53 -5.57 -14.07
CA GLY A 238 -18.17 -4.36 -13.33
C GLY A 238 -16.70 -4.23 -12.95
N LEU A 239 -15.93 -5.33 -12.84
CA LEU A 239 -14.48 -5.23 -12.59
C LEU A 239 -13.72 -4.61 -13.77
N ASP A 240 -14.15 -4.82 -15.02
CA ASP A 240 -13.59 -4.11 -16.19
C ASP A 240 -13.81 -2.60 -16.05
N ALA A 241 -15.00 -2.20 -15.61
CA ALA A 241 -15.34 -0.81 -15.41
C ALA A 241 -14.54 -0.17 -14.27
N MET A 242 -14.34 -0.89 -13.16
CA MET A 242 -13.45 -0.44 -12.07
C MET A 242 -12.00 -0.28 -12.57
N MET A 243 -11.51 -1.23 -13.36
CA MET A 243 -10.16 -1.15 -13.95
C MET A 243 -10.02 0.09 -14.81
N GLN A 244 -10.93 0.31 -15.76
CA GLN A 244 -10.91 1.48 -16.64
C GLN A 244 -11.03 2.79 -15.86
N ALA A 245 -11.90 2.87 -14.85
CA ALA A 245 -12.02 4.04 -13.98
C ALA A 245 -10.74 4.32 -13.17
N ALA A 246 -9.96 3.29 -12.84
CA ALA A 246 -8.69 3.43 -12.14
C ALA A 246 -7.55 3.90 -13.02
N VAL A 247 -7.44 3.38 -14.26
CA VAL A 247 -6.30 3.63 -15.15
C VAL A 247 -6.50 4.80 -16.11
N CYS A 248 -7.76 5.21 -16.37
CA CYS A 248 -8.09 6.36 -17.23
C CYS A 248 -8.17 7.68 -16.45
N GLY A 249 -7.24 7.93 -15.53
CA GLY A 249 -7.42 8.98 -14.52
C GLY A 249 -7.63 10.41 -15.06
N ASP A 250 -7.00 10.74 -16.18
CA ASP A 250 -7.16 12.04 -16.84
C ASP A 250 -8.57 12.25 -17.43
N LEU A 251 -9.17 11.18 -17.98
CA LEU A 251 -10.52 11.22 -18.55
C LEU A 251 -11.58 11.27 -17.44
N ILE A 252 -11.39 10.48 -16.38
CA ILE A 252 -12.28 10.50 -15.21
C ILE A 252 -12.17 11.83 -14.47
N GLY A 253 -10.99 12.44 -14.46
CA GLY A 253 -10.72 13.75 -13.84
C GLY A 253 -10.29 13.68 -12.38
N TRP A 254 -9.61 12.60 -11.97
CA TRP A 254 -9.15 12.42 -10.59
C TRP A 254 -8.14 13.49 -10.18
N ARG A 255 -8.41 14.21 -9.09
CA ARG A 255 -7.42 15.08 -8.45
C ARG A 255 -6.46 14.27 -7.59
N ASN A 256 -5.36 14.90 -7.16
CA ASN A 256 -4.44 14.31 -6.19
C ASN A 256 -4.95 14.50 -4.74
N VAL A 257 -6.11 13.90 -4.46
CA VAL A 257 -6.86 14.01 -3.19
C VAL A 257 -7.40 12.64 -2.78
N THR A 258 -8.29 12.55 -1.79
CA THR A 258 -8.95 11.29 -1.46
C THR A 258 -9.87 10.86 -2.59
N ARG A 259 -9.62 9.70 -3.19
CA ARG A 259 -10.40 9.15 -4.31
C ARG A 259 -11.28 8.00 -3.81
N LEU A 260 -12.59 8.16 -3.92
CA LEU A 260 -13.58 7.16 -3.55
C LEU A 260 -14.29 6.68 -4.81
N LEU A 261 -14.37 5.37 -5.00
CA LEU A 261 -15.13 4.75 -6.09
C LEU A 261 -16.30 3.99 -5.49
N VAL A 262 -17.52 4.49 -5.67
CA VAL A 262 -18.72 3.77 -5.24
C VAL A 262 -19.07 2.78 -6.32
N TYR A 263 -19.14 1.49 -5.98
CA TYR A 263 -19.52 0.40 -6.87
C TYR A 263 -20.90 -0.09 -6.44
N ALA A 264 -21.93 0.15 -7.27
CA ALA A 264 -23.31 -0.17 -6.96
C ALA A 264 -23.88 -1.21 -7.94
N THR A 265 -24.31 -2.35 -7.41
CA THR A 265 -24.93 -3.46 -8.17
C THR A 265 -25.74 -4.34 -7.22
N ASP A 266 -26.68 -5.11 -7.76
CA ASP A 266 -27.44 -6.13 -7.04
C ASP A 266 -26.97 -7.57 -7.34
N ASP A 267 -25.95 -7.76 -8.18
CA ASP A 267 -25.42 -9.08 -8.57
C ASP A 267 -23.89 -9.23 -8.34
N GLY A 268 -23.37 -10.40 -8.72
CA GLY A 268 -21.96 -10.75 -8.67
C GLY A 268 -21.13 -10.08 -9.75
N PHE A 269 -19.89 -10.52 -9.91
CA PHE A 269 -18.95 -9.95 -10.87
C PHE A 269 -18.16 -11.04 -11.59
N HIS A 270 -17.83 -10.80 -12.85
CA HIS A 270 -16.88 -11.59 -13.62
C HIS A 270 -15.43 -11.22 -13.31
N PHE A 271 -14.54 -12.20 -13.45
CA PHE A 271 -13.09 -12.03 -13.27
C PHE A 271 -12.30 -12.88 -14.28
N ALA A 272 -10.98 -12.65 -14.35
CA ALA A 272 -10.09 -13.33 -15.29
C ALA A 272 -10.31 -14.85 -15.35
N GLY A 273 -10.46 -15.38 -16.56
CA GLY A 273 -10.82 -16.76 -16.85
C GLY A 273 -12.22 -16.91 -17.43
N ASP A 274 -13.17 -16.06 -17.03
CA ASP A 274 -14.57 -16.13 -17.50
C ASP A 274 -14.70 -15.76 -18.98
N GLY A 275 -13.87 -14.82 -19.48
CA GLY A 275 -13.83 -14.41 -20.88
C GLY A 275 -13.55 -15.56 -21.85
N LYS A 276 -12.97 -16.67 -21.37
CA LYS A 276 -12.79 -17.90 -22.15
C LYS A 276 -14.11 -18.42 -22.73
N LEU A 277 -15.24 -18.25 -22.04
CA LEU A 277 -16.56 -18.63 -22.54
C LEU A 277 -16.96 -17.86 -23.80
N GLY A 278 -16.56 -16.60 -23.89
CA GLY A 278 -16.74 -15.74 -25.07
C GLY A 278 -15.57 -15.78 -26.07
N ALA A 279 -14.68 -16.78 -25.96
CA ALA A 279 -13.46 -16.90 -26.76
C ALA A 279 -12.48 -15.70 -26.64
N ILE A 280 -12.52 -15.00 -25.50
CA ILE A 280 -11.60 -13.91 -25.17
C ILE A 280 -10.47 -14.51 -24.31
N LEU A 281 -9.28 -14.62 -24.89
CA LEU A 281 -8.14 -15.32 -24.29
C LEU A 281 -6.97 -14.40 -23.94
N THR A 282 -7.02 -13.15 -24.40
CA THR A 282 -6.00 -12.13 -24.10
C THR A 282 -6.25 -11.61 -22.69
N PRO A 283 -5.30 -11.71 -21.74
CA PRO A 283 -5.49 -11.15 -20.42
C PRO A 283 -5.69 -9.63 -20.45
N ASN A 284 -6.40 -9.08 -19.46
CA ASN A 284 -6.48 -7.64 -19.26
C ASN A 284 -5.08 -7.04 -19.10
N ASP A 285 -4.77 -5.97 -19.84
CA ASP A 285 -3.43 -5.36 -19.86
C ASP A 285 -3.23 -4.27 -18.80
N GLY A 286 -4.28 -3.91 -18.05
CA GLY A 286 -4.25 -2.86 -17.04
C GLY A 286 -4.02 -1.46 -17.61
N GLN A 287 -4.39 -1.21 -18.86
CA GLN A 287 -4.25 0.09 -19.53
C GLN A 287 -5.60 0.75 -19.84
N CYS A 288 -5.56 2.06 -20.10
CA CYS A 288 -6.75 2.82 -20.47
C CYS A 288 -7.12 2.60 -21.94
N HIS A 289 -8.37 2.19 -22.18
CA HIS A 289 -8.93 1.90 -23.51
C HIS A 289 -10.28 2.59 -23.73
N LEU A 290 -10.48 3.76 -23.11
CA LEU A 290 -11.65 4.58 -23.35
C LEU A 290 -11.52 5.32 -24.68
N GLU A 291 -12.49 5.09 -25.57
CA GLU A 291 -12.67 5.79 -26.83
C GLU A 291 -14.09 6.34 -26.88
N ASP A 292 -14.25 7.65 -27.09
CA ASP A 292 -15.54 8.35 -27.00
C ASP A 292 -16.27 8.04 -25.67
N ASN A 293 -15.51 8.02 -24.57
CA ASN A 293 -15.98 7.66 -23.23
C ASN A 293 -16.55 6.24 -23.09
N MET A 294 -16.25 5.32 -24.01
CA MET A 294 -16.69 3.92 -23.92
C MET A 294 -15.50 2.96 -23.98
N TYR A 295 -15.58 1.84 -23.24
CA TYR A 295 -14.58 0.78 -23.33
C TYR A 295 -14.85 -0.12 -24.54
N LYS A 296 -14.49 0.37 -25.74
CA LYS A 296 -14.79 -0.32 -27.01
C LYS A 296 -14.02 -1.63 -27.19
N LYS A 297 -12.84 -1.75 -26.59
CA LYS A 297 -11.98 -2.94 -26.65
C LYS A 297 -12.31 -3.99 -25.59
N SER A 298 -13.44 -3.89 -24.89
CA SER A 298 -13.85 -4.85 -23.86
C SER A 298 -13.89 -6.29 -24.35
N ASN A 299 -14.15 -6.51 -25.64
CA ASN A 299 -14.27 -7.85 -26.22
C ASN A 299 -12.91 -8.41 -26.73
N GLU A 300 -11.84 -7.61 -26.68
CA GLU A 300 -10.49 -8.02 -27.08
C GLU A 300 -9.68 -8.55 -25.89
N PHE A 301 -10.00 -8.09 -24.69
CA PHE A 301 -9.33 -8.42 -23.43
C PHE A 301 -10.28 -9.12 -22.46
N ASP A 302 -9.79 -10.11 -21.74
CA ASP A 302 -10.50 -10.80 -20.66
C ASP A 302 -10.78 -9.83 -19.50
N TYR A 303 -11.64 -10.23 -18.58
CA TYR A 303 -11.86 -9.50 -17.33
C TYR A 303 -10.55 -9.40 -16.53
N PRO A 304 -10.36 -8.37 -15.70
CA PRO A 304 -9.20 -8.30 -14.83
C PRO A 304 -9.26 -9.39 -13.75
N SER A 305 -8.09 -9.83 -13.30
CA SER A 305 -8.04 -10.65 -12.08
C SER A 305 -8.27 -9.77 -10.84
N VAL A 306 -8.77 -10.35 -9.75
CA VAL A 306 -8.94 -9.63 -8.49
C VAL A 306 -7.61 -9.02 -8.01
N GLY A 307 -6.50 -9.77 -8.10
CA GLY A 307 -5.18 -9.28 -7.69
C GLY A 307 -4.69 -8.10 -8.53
N GLN A 308 -4.89 -8.15 -9.85
CA GLN A 308 -4.55 -7.04 -10.75
C GLN A 308 -5.36 -5.78 -10.43
N LEU A 309 -6.64 -5.93 -10.09
CA LEU A 309 -7.48 -4.80 -9.69
C LEU A 309 -7.02 -4.20 -8.35
N VAL A 310 -6.69 -5.05 -7.36
CA VAL A 310 -6.16 -4.61 -6.05
C VAL A 310 -4.89 -3.78 -6.24
N GLU A 311 -3.98 -4.25 -7.09
CA GLU A 311 -2.74 -3.53 -7.44
C GLU A 311 -3.04 -2.16 -8.06
N LYS A 312 -3.87 -2.12 -9.12
CA LYS A 312 -4.17 -0.87 -9.84
C LYS A 312 -4.96 0.14 -9.00
N LEU A 313 -5.86 -0.31 -8.14
CA LEU A 313 -6.56 0.56 -7.18
C LEU A 313 -5.60 1.17 -6.15
N ALA A 314 -4.67 0.37 -5.61
CA ALA A 314 -3.67 0.83 -4.66
C ALA A 314 -2.66 1.79 -5.29
N GLU A 315 -2.17 1.47 -6.50
CA GLU A 315 -1.27 2.34 -7.28
C GLU A 315 -1.88 3.74 -7.46
N ASN A 316 -3.15 3.78 -7.87
CA ASN A 316 -3.91 5.00 -8.16
C ASN A 316 -4.60 5.61 -6.94
N ASN A 317 -4.38 5.07 -5.73
CA ASN A 317 -4.92 5.58 -4.48
C ASN A 317 -6.47 5.69 -4.45
N ILE A 318 -7.16 4.75 -5.10
CA ILE A 318 -8.62 4.69 -5.20
C ILE A 318 -9.15 3.70 -4.17
N GLN A 319 -10.13 4.13 -3.39
CA GLN A 319 -10.74 3.35 -2.32
C GLN A 319 -12.16 2.96 -2.74
N PRO A 320 -12.43 1.68 -3.04
CA PRO A 320 -13.76 1.27 -3.44
C PRO A 320 -14.71 1.13 -2.25
N ILE A 321 -15.94 1.56 -2.45
CA ILE A 321 -17.08 1.38 -1.55
C ILE A 321 -18.08 0.52 -2.30
N PHE A 322 -18.18 -0.76 -1.92
CA PHE A 322 -19.13 -1.69 -2.52
C PHE A 322 -20.49 -1.50 -1.85
N ALA A 323 -21.42 -0.87 -2.55
CA ALA A 323 -22.80 -0.69 -2.14
C ALA A 323 -23.66 -1.74 -2.86
N VAL A 324 -23.93 -2.86 -2.19
CA VAL A 324 -24.52 -4.03 -2.86
C VAL A 324 -25.67 -4.60 -2.07
N THR A 325 -26.61 -5.25 -2.75
CA THR A 325 -27.78 -5.84 -2.07
C THR A 325 -27.41 -7.00 -1.15
N SER A 326 -28.31 -7.33 -0.23
CA SER A 326 -28.13 -8.38 0.78
C SER A 326 -27.78 -9.75 0.20
N LYS A 327 -28.19 -10.05 -1.05
CA LYS A 327 -27.97 -11.33 -1.72
C LYS A 327 -26.49 -11.60 -1.99
N VAL A 328 -25.70 -10.56 -2.28
CA VAL A 328 -24.30 -10.67 -2.72
C VAL A 328 -23.31 -10.08 -1.72
N VAL A 329 -23.78 -9.44 -0.65
CA VAL A 329 -22.96 -8.73 0.33
C VAL A 329 -21.78 -9.55 0.87
N ASP A 330 -21.97 -10.85 1.13
CA ASP A 330 -20.92 -11.70 1.68
C ASP A 330 -19.80 -11.99 0.67
N VAL A 331 -20.11 -12.02 -0.63
CA VAL A 331 -19.11 -12.14 -1.70
C VAL A 331 -18.24 -10.89 -1.74
N TYR A 332 -18.85 -9.70 -1.66
CA TYR A 332 -18.11 -8.44 -1.66
C TYR A 332 -17.33 -8.20 -0.36
N LYS A 333 -17.79 -8.73 0.79
CA LYS A 333 -16.97 -8.77 2.02
C LYS A 333 -15.67 -9.55 1.80
N LYS A 334 -15.73 -10.70 1.12
CA LYS A 334 -14.53 -11.48 0.76
C LYS A 334 -13.62 -10.77 -0.22
N LEU A 335 -14.17 -10.06 -1.20
CA LEU A 335 -13.37 -9.18 -2.06
C LEU A 335 -12.70 -8.06 -1.26
N SER A 336 -13.42 -7.44 -0.33
CA SER A 336 -12.92 -6.37 0.53
C SER A 336 -11.85 -6.82 1.53
N GLU A 337 -11.76 -8.12 1.86
CA GLU A 337 -10.64 -8.65 2.67
C GLU A 337 -9.30 -8.55 1.91
N MET A 338 -9.34 -8.58 0.57
CA MET A 338 -8.15 -8.51 -0.29
C MET A 338 -7.74 -7.08 -0.63
N ILE A 339 -8.67 -6.11 -0.53
CA ILE A 339 -8.43 -4.69 -0.82
C ILE A 339 -8.21 -3.95 0.51
N PRO A 340 -6.99 -3.48 0.84
CA PRO A 340 -6.68 -2.94 2.16
C PRO A 340 -7.56 -1.74 2.58
N LYS A 341 -7.93 -0.90 1.61
CA LYS A 341 -8.76 0.29 1.81
C LYS A 341 -10.06 0.22 1.00
N SER A 342 -10.94 -0.69 1.39
CA SER A 342 -12.31 -0.75 0.88
C SER A 342 -13.32 -0.87 2.00
N ALA A 343 -14.58 -0.57 1.66
CA ALA A 343 -15.73 -0.74 2.53
C ALA A 343 -16.83 -1.48 1.77
N VAL A 344 -17.67 -2.21 2.50
CA VAL A 344 -18.86 -2.86 1.97
C VAL A 344 -20.04 -2.38 2.80
N GLY A 345 -21.10 -1.95 2.13
CA GLY A 345 -22.36 -1.60 2.75
C GLY A 345 -23.52 -2.31 2.06
N GLU A 346 -24.51 -2.68 2.84
CA GLU A 346 -25.74 -3.28 2.34
C GLU A 346 -26.65 -2.18 1.76
N LEU A 347 -26.90 -2.28 0.46
CA LEU A 347 -27.79 -1.39 -0.27
C LEU A 347 -29.21 -1.96 -0.20
N ASN A 348 -30.18 -1.11 0.12
CA ASN A 348 -31.59 -1.46 -0.04
C ASN A 348 -31.87 -1.77 -1.51
N GLU A 349 -32.82 -2.66 -1.82
CA GLU A 349 -33.19 -3.01 -3.21
C GLU A 349 -33.60 -1.80 -4.06
N ASP A 350 -33.91 -0.68 -3.42
CA ASP A 350 -34.35 0.54 -4.06
C ASP A 350 -33.30 1.68 -3.95
N SER A 351 -32.06 1.39 -3.54
CA SER A 351 -30.98 2.35 -3.31
C SER A 351 -31.26 3.52 -2.35
N SER A 352 -32.28 3.44 -1.50
CA SER A 352 -32.70 4.58 -0.63
C SER A 352 -31.68 4.99 0.43
N ASN A 353 -30.83 4.08 0.90
CA ASN A 353 -29.86 4.31 1.99
C ASN A 353 -28.44 4.64 1.51
N ILE A 354 -28.23 4.82 0.21
CA ILE A 354 -26.88 4.97 -0.38
C ILE A 354 -26.09 6.17 0.15
N ILE A 355 -26.76 7.28 0.49
CA ILE A 355 -26.08 8.47 1.04
C ILE A 355 -25.48 8.17 2.41
N GLU A 356 -26.26 7.55 3.29
CA GLU A 356 -25.82 7.14 4.63
C GLU A 356 -24.67 6.13 4.53
N LEU A 357 -24.83 5.13 3.65
CA LEU A 357 -23.80 4.12 3.37
C LEU A 357 -22.46 4.76 2.97
N ILE A 358 -22.48 5.72 2.05
CA ILE A 358 -21.26 6.42 1.61
C ILE A 358 -20.63 7.20 2.77
N GLN A 359 -21.43 7.87 3.60
CA GLN A 359 -20.92 8.63 4.75
C GLN A 359 -20.28 7.71 5.80
N GLU A 360 -20.92 6.60 6.13
CA GLU A 360 -20.38 5.60 7.05
C GLU A 360 -19.10 4.96 6.50
N ALA A 361 -19.12 4.56 5.23
CA ALA A 361 -17.97 3.99 4.54
C ALA A 361 -16.79 4.97 4.52
N TYR A 362 -17.03 6.24 4.22
CA TYR A 362 -15.99 7.27 4.29
C TYR A 362 -15.42 7.43 5.71
N ASN A 363 -16.28 7.48 6.73
CA ASN A 363 -15.83 7.62 8.13
C ASN A 363 -14.98 6.42 8.57
N ASN A 364 -15.36 5.21 8.18
CA ASN A 364 -14.61 3.99 8.45
C ASN A 364 -13.26 4.00 7.70
N LEU A 365 -13.27 4.26 6.39
CA LEU A 365 -12.07 4.29 5.55
C LEU A 365 -11.06 5.35 5.98
N SER A 366 -11.56 6.53 6.37
CA SER A 366 -10.73 7.66 6.80
C SER A 366 -10.18 7.51 8.21
N SER A 367 -10.82 6.70 9.07
CA SER A 367 -10.33 6.41 10.43
C SER A 367 -9.34 5.25 10.49
N ARG A 368 -9.35 4.36 9.50
CA ARG A 368 -8.34 3.31 9.33
C ARG A 368 -7.13 3.88 8.62
N ILE A 369 -5.97 3.94 9.28
CA ILE A 369 -4.71 4.42 8.68
C ILE A 369 -3.85 3.20 8.41
N ILE A 370 -3.52 2.97 7.14
CA ILE A 370 -2.63 1.89 6.70
C ILE A 370 -1.42 2.54 6.05
N LEU A 371 -0.24 2.36 6.63
CA LEU A 371 1.02 2.85 6.09
C LEU A 371 1.70 1.71 5.33
N ASP A 372 1.95 1.92 4.05
CA ASP A 372 2.53 0.90 3.16
C ASP A 372 3.61 1.52 2.26
N HIS A 373 4.44 0.68 1.65
CA HIS A 373 5.51 1.10 0.75
C HIS A 373 5.26 0.64 -0.70
N SER A 374 5.92 1.30 -1.65
CA SER A 374 5.97 0.82 -3.04
C SER A 374 6.70 -0.52 -3.15
N THR A 375 6.59 -1.20 -4.29
CA THR A 375 7.30 -2.46 -4.57
C THR A 375 8.81 -2.30 -4.34
N LEU A 376 9.41 -3.28 -3.66
CA LEU A 376 10.82 -3.30 -3.28
C LEU A 376 11.50 -4.57 -3.80
N PRO A 377 12.83 -4.52 -4.05
CA PRO A 377 13.59 -5.72 -4.36
C PRO A 377 13.73 -6.62 -3.12
N ASP A 378 13.78 -7.95 -3.32
CA ASP A 378 13.81 -8.98 -2.25
C ASP A 378 14.97 -8.85 -1.24
N VAL A 379 15.98 -8.08 -1.61
CA VAL A 379 17.18 -7.76 -0.81
C VAL A 379 16.88 -6.81 0.34
N LEU A 380 15.74 -6.11 0.30
CA LEU A 380 15.24 -5.23 1.35
C LEU A 380 14.08 -5.88 2.09
N ASP A 381 14.10 -5.75 3.41
CA ASP A 381 12.99 -6.13 4.30
C ASP A 381 12.52 -4.88 5.04
N VAL A 382 11.22 -4.60 4.99
CA VAL A 382 10.62 -3.45 5.67
C VAL A 382 9.53 -3.94 6.61
N LYS A 383 9.59 -3.48 7.85
CA LYS A 383 8.62 -3.80 8.89
C LYS A 383 8.14 -2.55 9.61
N TYR A 384 6.96 -2.64 10.19
CA TYR A 384 6.30 -1.53 10.85
C TYR A 384 5.89 -1.93 12.27
N ASP A 385 6.22 -1.06 13.23
CA ASP A 385 5.52 -1.04 14.51
C ASP A 385 4.47 0.08 14.48
N SER A 386 3.26 -0.21 14.93
CA SER A 386 2.15 0.76 14.95
C SER A 386 1.88 1.18 16.38
N ILE A 387 2.02 2.48 16.66
CA ILE A 387 1.74 3.09 17.95
C ILE A 387 0.49 3.95 17.79
N CYS A 388 -0.65 3.34 18.10
CA CYS A 388 -1.96 3.94 17.88
C CYS A 388 -2.45 4.67 19.14
N SER A 389 -3.05 5.85 18.97
CA SER A 389 -3.50 6.67 20.12
C SER A 389 -4.59 5.99 20.95
N LYS A 390 -5.42 5.15 20.30
CA LYS A 390 -6.50 4.35 20.90
C LYS A 390 -6.58 3.01 20.18
N GLY A 391 -5.80 2.04 20.62
CA GLY A 391 -5.77 0.71 20.01
C GLY A 391 -4.66 -0.15 20.59
N GLU A 392 -4.56 -1.37 20.06
CA GLU A 392 -3.45 -2.26 20.36
C GLU A 392 -2.22 -1.83 19.55
N ASN A 393 -1.06 -1.75 20.20
CA ASN A 393 0.18 -1.50 19.50
C ASN A 393 0.63 -2.81 18.86
N THR A 394 0.94 -2.77 17.57
CA THR A 394 1.48 -3.92 16.82
C THR A 394 2.97 -3.74 16.60
N SER A 395 3.69 -4.83 16.36
CA SER A 395 5.14 -4.79 16.14
C SER A 395 5.56 -5.80 15.08
N ASP A 396 6.55 -5.42 14.28
CA ASP A 396 7.12 -6.25 13.21
C ASP A 396 6.12 -6.73 12.13
N GLU A 397 5.08 -5.93 11.88
CA GLU A 397 4.08 -6.19 10.84
C GLU A 397 4.59 -5.76 9.45
N VAL A 398 4.05 -6.39 8.40
CA VAL A 398 4.37 -6.05 7.00
C VAL A 398 3.88 -4.66 6.62
N ARG A 399 2.85 -4.16 7.31
CA ARG A 399 2.24 -2.84 7.10
C ARG A 399 1.96 -2.17 8.44
N GLY A 400 2.07 -0.85 8.48
CA GLY A 400 1.59 -0.10 9.63
C GLY A 400 0.06 -0.01 9.60
N GLN A 401 -0.62 -0.29 10.70
CA GLN A 401 -2.08 -0.13 10.80
C GLN A 401 -2.50 0.47 12.13
N CYS A 402 -3.34 1.51 12.06
CA CYS A 402 -4.10 2.01 13.20
C CYS A 402 -5.57 2.21 12.81
N ASP A 403 -6.47 1.62 13.58
CA ASP A 403 -7.91 1.75 13.38
C ASP A 403 -8.53 2.82 14.30
N ASN A 404 -9.71 3.30 13.95
CA ASN A 404 -10.48 4.28 14.73
C ASN A 404 -9.74 5.61 15.03
N VAL A 405 -8.84 6.03 14.14
CA VAL A 405 -8.08 7.28 14.25
C VAL A 405 -9.00 8.46 13.98
N LYS A 406 -9.18 9.33 14.98
CA LYS A 406 -10.03 10.51 14.84
C LYS A 406 -9.27 11.62 14.14
N ILE A 407 -10.04 12.60 13.70
CA ILE A 407 -9.51 13.86 13.22
C ILE A 407 -8.65 14.50 14.32
N ASN A 408 -7.49 15.03 13.94
CA ASN A 408 -6.44 15.58 14.80
C ASN A 408 -5.72 14.60 15.73
N ASP A 409 -6.09 13.31 15.75
CA ASP A 409 -5.30 12.30 16.44
C ASP A 409 -3.97 12.10 15.69
N GLU A 410 -2.88 12.05 16.44
CA GLU A 410 -1.54 11.70 15.95
C GLU A 410 -1.27 10.23 16.24
N VAL A 411 -0.83 9.49 15.21
CA VAL A 411 -0.34 8.12 15.31
C VAL A 411 1.12 8.07 14.86
N ILE A 412 1.88 7.13 15.42
CA ILE A 412 3.31 7.00 15.17
C ILE A 412 3.58 5.60 14.62
N PHE A 413 4.32 5.51 13.53
CA PHE A 413 4.81 4.27 12.96
C PHE A 413 6.33 4.24 13.07
N LYS A 414 6.90 3.14 13.61
CA LYS A 414 8.35 2.90 13.52
C LYS A 414 8.61 2.05 12.31
N VAL A 415 9.28 2.63 11.32
CA VAL A 415 9.67 1.93 10.10
C VAL A 415 11.04 1.32 10.31
N LYS A 416 11.16 0.00 10.16
CA LYS A 416 12.39 -0.76 10.27
C LYS A 416 12.79 -1.23 8.87
N ILE A 417 13.95 -0.80 8.39
CA ILE A 417 14.46 -1.18 7.07
C ILE A 417 15.75 -1.98 7.25
N THR A 418 15.79 -3.19 6.70
CA THR A 418 16.96 -4.07 6.76
C THR A 418 17.41 -4.44 5.35
N ALA A 419 18.71 -4.28 5.06
CA ALA A 419 19.31 -4.79 3.85
C ALA A 419 19.97 -6.14 4.12
N LYS A 420 19.67 -7.15 3.30
CA LYS A 420 20.30 -8.48 3.36
C LYS A 420 21.70 -8.49 2.77
N GLU A 421 21.93 -7.62 1.79
CA GLU A 421 23.21 -7.44 1.09
C GLU A 421 23.46 -5.96 0.80
N CYS A 422 24.63 -5.64 0.26
CA CYS A 422 24.96 -4.28 -0.13
C CYS A 422 24.21 -3.90 -1.41
N ILE A 423 23.38 -2.88 -1.30
CA ILE A 423 22.53 -2.36 -2.37
C ILE A 423 23.21 -1.20 -3.09
N LYS A 424 22.79 -0.96 -4.34
CA LYS A 424 23.07 0.30 -5.03
C LYS A 424 22.16 1.40 -4.50
N SER A 425 22.60 2.64 -4.68
CA SER A 425 21.79 3.82 -4.36
C SER A 425 20.43 3.75 -5.07
N GLN A 426 19.36 3.81 -4.30
CA GLN A 426 17.99 3.72 -4.81
C GLN A 426 17.03 4.46 -3.88
N SER A 427 15.79 4.65 -4.32
CA SER A 427 14.75 5.25 -3.50
C SER A 427 13.42 4.54 -3.69
N PHE A 428 12.58 4.66 -2.68
CA PHE A 428 11.20 4.17 -2.71
C PHE A 428 10.31 5.09 -1.88
N THR A 429 9.00 4.91 -1.99
CA THR A 429 8.04 5.77 -1.29
C THR A 429 7.24 4.98 -0.26
N ILE A 430 7.03 5.59 0.90
CA ILE A 430 6.09 5.13 1.92
C ILE A 430 4.91 6.10 1.93
N ARG A 431 3.68 5.59 1.97
CA ARG A 431 2.47 6.43 2.00
C ARG A 431 1.34 5.82 2.84
N PRO A 432 0.54 6.65 3.52
CA PRO A 432 -0.72 6.22 4.08
C PRO A 432 -1.74 6.02 2.95
N LEU A 433 -2.24 4.79 2.79
CA LEU A 433 -3.19 4.43 1.74
C LEU A 433 -4.48 5.26 1.86
N GLY A 434 -4.88 5.88 0.75
CA GLY A 434 -6.04 6.76 0.65
C GLY A 434 -5.74 8.25 0.81
N PHE A 435 -4.48 8.64 1.03
CA PHE A 435 -4.04 10.04 1.20
C PHE A 435 -2.99 10.43 0.15
N LYS A 436 -2.79 11.75 -0.09
CA LYS A 436 -1.83 12.22 -1.10
C LYS A 436 -0.38 12.23 -0.59
N ASP A 437 -0.19 12.35 0.72
CA ASP A 437 1.12 12.62 1.29
C ASP A 437 2.00 11.39 1.16
N THR A 438 3.26 11.62 0.82
CA THR A 438 4.24 10.57 0.59
C THR A 438 5.52 10.93 1.33
N LEU A 439 6.20 9.91 1.82
CA LEU A 439 7.55 9.98 2.35
C LEU A 439 8.48 9.33 1.33
N THR A 440 9.47 10.09 0.86
CA THR A 440 10.53 9.54 0.01
C THR A 440 11.68 9.04 0.88
N VAL A 441 12.08 7.80 0.65
CA VAL A 441 13.15 7.13 1.39
C VAL A 441 14.31 6.85 0.43
N HIS A 442 15.41 7.57 0.61
CA HIS A 442 16.66 7.33 -0.10
C HIS A 442 17.51 6.31 0.65
N LEU A 443 18.07 5.35 -0.06
CA LEU A 443 18.83 4.25 0.50
C LEU A 443 20.21 4.18 -0.14
N ASP A 444 21.23 4.11 0.71
CA ASP A 444 22.60 3.74 0.37
C ASP A 444 23.07 2.62 1.28
N SER A 445 24.10 1.88 0.86
CA SER A 445 24.78 0.94 1.74
C SER A 445 25.94 1.57 2.50
N ASN A 446 26.05 1.23 3.78
CA ASN A 446 27.21 1.52 4.63
C ASN A 446 28.06 0.24 4.79
N CYS A 447 28.52 -0.29 3.66
CA CYS A 447 29.27 -1.55 3.58
C CYS A 447 30.78 -1.38 3.51
N ASP A 448 31.25 -0.15 3.32
CA ASP A 448 32.68 0.15 3.23
C ASP A 448 33.17 0.77 4.54
N CYS A 449 34.48 0.65 4.77
CA CYS A 449 35.14 1.21 5.94
C CYS A 449 35.67 2.61 5.63
N HIS A 450 35.55 3.53 6.58
CA HIS A 450 36.02 4.91 6.41
C HIS A 450 37.37 5.10 7.11
N CYS A 451 38.37 4.37 6.61
CA CYS A 451 39.72 4.39 7.14
C CYS A 451 40.43 5.67 6.68
N ASN A 452 40.32 6.74 7.47
CA ASN A 452 41.00 8.01 7.23
C ASN A 452 42.49 7.91 7.58
N GLU A 453 43.26 7.17 6.79
CA GLU A 453 44.69 7.03 6.95
C GLU A 453 45.43 8.15 6.20
N GLN A 454 46.46 8.72 6.83
CA GLN A 454 47.32 9.66 6.15
C GLN A 454 48.27 8.92 5.19
N PRO A 455 48.51 9.44 3.98
CA PRO A 455 49.44 8.82 3.05
C PRO A 455 50.86 8.77 3.66
N ASP A 456 51.41 7.56 3.82
CA ASP A 456 52.81 7.35 4.19
C ASP A 456 53.58 6.76 2.99
N PRO A 457 54.44 7.55 2.33
CA PRO A 457 55.25 7.10 1.19
C PRO A 457 56.23 5.97 1.52
N THR A 458 56.54 5.73 2.79
CA THR A 458 57.47 4.69 3.25
C THR A 458 56.79 3.38 3.61
N ALA A 459 55.46 3.38 3.69
CA ALA A 459 54.67 2.18 3.95
C ALA A 459 54.76 1.16 2.79
N CYS A 460 54.42 -0.10 3.07
CA CYS A 460 54.31 -1.15 2.05
C CYS A 460 55.59 -1.33 1.21
N SER A 461 56.77 -1.15 1.83
CA SER A 461 58.07 -1.16 1.16
C SER A 461 58.21 -0.13 0.03
N GLY A 462 57.45 0.97 0.08
CA GLY A 462 57.46 2.05 -0.90
C GLY A 462 56.72 1.78 -2.21
N ASN A 463 56.06 0.63 -2.35
CA ASN A 463 55.37 0.21 -3.59
C ASN A 463 53.86 0.02 -3.42
N GLY A 464 53.24 0.69 -2.43
CA GLY A 464 51.82 0.55 -2.16
C GLY A 464 51.29 1.61 -1.21
N THR A 465 50.00 1.50 -0.90
CA THR A 465 49.29 2.39 0.03
C THR A 465 48.61 1.55 1.09
N ILE A 466 48.59 2.04 2.33
CA ILE A 466 47.82 1.39 3.39
C ILE A 466 46.33 1.73 3.19
N VAL A 467 45.47 0.73 3.33
CA VAL A 467 44.02 0.88 3.40
C VAL A 467 43.50 0.07 4.58
N CYS A 468 43.04 0.72 5.65
CA CYS A 468 42.51 0.06 6.85
C CYS A 468 43.53 -0.85 7.56
N GLY A 469 44.77 -0.39 7.68
CA GLY A 469 45.85 -1.08 8.41
C GLY A 469 46.51 -2.23 7.67
N ILE A 470 46.16 -2.45 6.40
CA ILE A 470 46.77 -3.42 5.50
C ILE A 470 47.40 -2.73 4.28
N CYS A 471 48.50 -3.31 3.81
CA CYS A 471 49.05 -3.11 2.48
C CYS A 471 48.43 -4.18 1.56
#